data_AF-A0A2W1JQ57-F1
#
_entry.id   AF-A0A2W1JQ57-F1
#
_cell.length_a   1.000
_cell.length_b   1.000
_cell.length_c   1.000
_cell.angle_alpha   90.00
_cell.angle_beta   90.00
_cell.angle_gamma   90.00
#
_symmetry.space_group_name_H-M   'P 1'
#
loop_
_entity.id
_entity.type
_entity.pdbx_description
1 polymer ?
#
loop_
_entity_poly.entity_id
_entity_poly.type
_entity_poly.pdbx_seq_one_letter_code
_entity_poly.pdbx_strand_id
1 'polypeptide(L)'
;MNDGNLVPADHDGMSAFSGPNNTIVLVRNHELSPSETPGAVGPKYDSACAGGTTTLTLNADRRLLRHHVSLAGTYRNCSGGATPWDSWISCEEDTSTPRSNPILSRRHGYNFEVPALLTEPVIPEPLVAMGRFYHEAIAVDPSTGIVYQTEDRGDGLLYRFIPHEPGNLKAGGVLEALKIKEKPQANTKVGFALEQSMAVEWVRIEDPDPAEDTVRQEGFAKGAAQFSRGEGLCFDGQDLYVCCTSGGKAGLGQVWRYRPEEDGGQLTLFVESSGRSQLDYPDNITASSFGDLFVSEDGWGEQFVRGIQRDGKVYDFARNALNTSEFAGVCFATNPLTMFVNIQSPGITLAIWGPFIS
;
A
#
# COMPACT_ATOMS: atom_id res chain seq x y z
N MET A 1 19.10 -12.23 -11.65
CA MET A 1 18.07 -13.02 -10.92
C MET A 1 18.17 -14.47 -11.38
N ASN A 2 17.48 -15.41 -10.73
CA ASN A 2 17.55 -16.85 -11.07
C ASN A 2 16.96 -17.17 -12.46
N ASP A 3 16.09 -16.29 -12.96
CA ASP A 3 15.48 -16.32 -14.30
C ASP A 3 16.37 -15.73 -15.40
N GLY A 4 17.57 -15.24 -15.07
CA GLY A 4 18.50 -14.62 -16.02
C GLY A 4 18.28 -13.11 -16.26
N ASN A 5 17.22 -12.51 -15.70
CA ASN A 5 16.93 -11.09 -15.86
C ASN A 5 17.70 -10.22 -14.84
N LEU A 6 17.82 -8.92 -15.15
CA LEU A 6 18.23 -7.91 -14.18
C LEU A 6 17.09 -7.64 -13.19
N VAL A 7 17.43 -7.35 -11.93
CA VAL A 7 16.43 -6.92 -10.95
C VAL A 7 15.87 -5.58 -11.41
N PRO A 8 14.55 -5.41 -11.54
CA PRO A 8 14.00 -4.10 -11.89
C PRO A 8 14.33 -3.06 -10.81
N ALA A 9 14.45 -1.78 -11.18
CA ALA A 9 14.78 -0.70 -10.25
C ALA A 9 13.58 -0.31 -9.35
N ASP A 10 13.75 0.75 -8.56
CA ASP A 10 12.70 1.42 -7.76
C ASP A 10 11.89 0.46 -6.89
N HIS A 11 12.59 -0.17 -5.94
CA HIS A 11 12.00 -1.15 -5.02
C HIS A 11 11.03 -0.49 -4.06
N ASP A 12 9.77 -0.92 -4.09
CA ASP A 12 8.72 -0.24 -3.34
C ASP A 12 7.99 -1.20 -2.38
N GLY A 13 6.67 -1.10 -2.25
CA GLY A 13 5.82 -1.93 -1.40
C GLY A 13 6.14 -3.42 -1.48
N MET A 14 6.14 -4.09 -0.33
CA MET A 14 6.29 -5.53 -0.27
C MET A 14 5.59 -6.13 0.94
N SER A 15 5.36 -7.43 0.88
CA SER A 15 4.99 -8.22 2.05
C SER A 15 5.76 -9.53 2.11
N ALA A 16 5.82 -10.09 3.32
CA ALA A 16 6.42 -11.37 3.61
C ALA A 16 5.36 -12.45 3.85
N PHE A 17 5.53 -13.59 3.19
CA PHE A 17 4.67 -14.76 3.25
C PHE A 17 5.46 -15.98 3.74
N SER A 18 4.74 -16.94 4.32
CA SER A 18 5.34 -18.21 4.71
C SER A 18 5.48 -19.14 3.51
N GLY A 19 6.68 -19.66 3.28
CA GLY A 19 6.94 -20.65 2.24
C GLY A 19 7.23 -22.05 2.80
N PRO A 20 7.29 -23.07 1.92
CA PRO A 20 7.61 -24.43 2.33
C PRO A 20 9.00 -24.52 2.97
N ASN A 21 9.17 -25.48 3.88
CA ASN A 21 10.43 -25.73 4.60
C ASN A 21 10.96 -24.52 5.40
N ASN A 22 10.06 -23.75 6.03
CA ASN A 22 10.38 -22.53 6.77
C ASN A 22 11.13 -21.49 5.92
N THR A 23 10.78 -21.40 4.64
CA THR A 23 11.26 -20.31 3.78
C THR A 23 10.42 -19.06 4.02
N ILE A 24 11.04 -17.91 3.81
CA ILE A 24 10.36 -16.60 3.78
C ILE A 24 10.21 -16.25 2.30
N VAL A 25 9.02 -15.85 1.89
CA VAL A 25 8.76 -15.40 0.53
C VAL A 25 8.38 -13.93 0.55
N LEU A 26 9.14 -13.09 -0.13
CA LEU A 26 8.80 -11.68 -0.33
C LEU A 26 8.22 -11.50 -1.72
N VAL A 27 7.10 -10.80 -1.84
CA VAL A 27 6.64 -10.24 -3.12
C VAL A 27 6.82 -8.74 -3.04
N ARG A 28 7.61 -8.17 -3.97
CA ARG A 28 8.07 -6.79 -3.93
C ARG A 28 7.75 -6.06 -5.22
N ASN A 29 7.17 -4.88 -5.10
CA ASN A 29 6.87 -3.98 -6.18
C ASN A 29 8.10 -3.28 -6.76
N HIS A 30 7.92 -2.79 -7.98
CA HIS A 30 8.85 -1.96 -8.73
C HIS A 30 8.10 -0.77 -9.32
N GLU A 31 8.33 0.42 -8.79
CA GLU A 31 7.55 1.63 -9.06
C GLU A 31 7.93 2.33 -10.38
N LEU A 32 8.10 1.53 -11.44
CA LEU A 32 8.65 2.00 -12.70
C LEU A 32 7.55 2.53 -13.63
N SER A 33 7.82 3.68 -14.22
CA SER A 33 7.10 4.26 -15.35
C SER A 33 7.43 3.54 -16.66
N PRO A 34 6.66 3.76 -17.73
CA PRO A 34 6.95 3.20 -19.04
C PRO A 34 8.35 3.48 -19.54
N SER A 35 8.96 2.49 -20.19
CA SER A 35 10.31 2.55 -20.77
C SER A 35 11.50 2.66 -19.79
N GLU A 36 11.27 2.71 -18.47
CA GLU A 36 12.36 2.70 -17.49
C GLU A 36 13.09 1.35 -17.45
N THR A 37 14.37 1.39 -17.06
CA THR A 37 15.24 0.21 -17.09
C THR A 37 16.18 0.15 -15.89
N PRO A 38 16.52 -1.05 -15.37
CA PRO A 38 15.94 -2.34 -15.73
C PRO A 38 14.46 -2.44 -15.34
N GLY A 39 13.63 -2.99 -16.22
CA GLY A 39 12.19 -3.20 -16.01
C GLY A 39 11.83 -4.68 -15.89
N ALA A 40 10.62 -4.98 -15.42
CA ALA A 40 10.12 -6.34 -15.30
C ALA A 40 9.97 -7.01 -16.68
N VAL A 41 10.50 -8.23 -16.79
CA VAL A 41 10.50 -9.04 -18.01
C VAL A 41 9.63 -10.28 -17.80
N GLY A 42 8.52 -10.38 -18.55
CA GLY A 42 7.55 -11.47 -18.46
C GLY A 42 6.34 -11.21 -19.36
N PRO A 43 5.25 -11.98 -19.22
CA PRO A 43 3.95 -11.65 -19.80
C PRO A 43 3.52 -10.26 -19.31
N LYS A 44 3.40 -9.30 -20.23
CA LYS A 44 3.13 -7.90 -19.90
C LYS A 44 1.65 -7.57 -20.00
N TYR A 45 1.12 -6.83 -19.03
CA TYR A 45 -0.19 -6.19 -19.14
C TYR A 45 -0.16 -5.19 -20.32
N ASP A 46 0.71 -4.19 -20.24
CA ASP A 46 1.04 -3.27 -21.33
C ASP A 46 2.51 -3.42 -21.74
N SER A 47 2.76 -3.59 -23.04
CA SER A 47 4.11 -3.81 -23.56
C SER A 47 5.09 -2.66 -23.29
N ALA A 48 4.59 -1.43 -23.19
CA ALA A 48 5.40 -0.23 -22.97
C ALA A 48 5.82 -0.06 -21.50
N CYS A 49 5.10 -0.68 -20.58
CA CYS A 49 5.29 -0.50 -19.15
C CYS A 49 6.44 -1.37 -18.61
N ALA A 50 7.15 -0.84 -17.62
CA ALA A 50 8.34 -1.45 -17.03
C ALA A 50 8.13 -1.92 -15.58
N GLY A 51 7.07 -1.46 -14.91
CA GLY A 51 6.71 -1.88 -13.57
C GLY A 51 6.26 -3.33 -13.48
N GLY A 52 6.05 -3.77 -12.25
CA GLY A 52 5.64 -5.13 -11.91
C GLY A 52 6.09 -5.51 -10.51
N THR A 53 6.26 -6.81 -10.29
CA THR A 53 6.76 -7.35 -9.02
C THR A 53 7.85 -8.38 -9.26
N THR A 54 8.71 -8.53 -8.26
CA THR A 54 9.60 -9.68 -8.12
C THR A 54 9.24 -10.49 -6.88
N THR A 55 9.46 -11.79 -6.95
CA THR A 55 9.32 -12.70 -5.82
C THR A 55 10.69 -13.21 -5.39
N LEU A 56 10.99 -13.10 -4.10
CA LEU A 56 12.23 -13.53 -3.48
C LEU A 56 11.92 -14.64 -2.48
N THR A 57 12.56 -15.79 -2.61
CA THR A 57 12.51 -16.87 -1.61
C THR A 57 13.81 -16.87 -0.82
N LEU A 58 13.71 -16.74 0.49
CA LEU A 58 14.84 -16.81 1.42
C LEU A 58 14.70 -18.04 2.31
N ASN A 59 15.82 -18.62 2.75
CA ASN A 59 15.80 -19.63 3.79
C ASN A 59 15.58 -19.00 5.19
N ALA A 60 15.44 -19.85 6.22
CA ALA A 60 15.33 -19.41 7.61
C ALA A 60 16.55 -18.60 8.10
N ASP A 61 17.68 -18.63 7.39
CA ASP A 61 18.87 -17.81 7.66
C ASP A 61 18.85 -16.44 6.94
N ARG A 62 17.75 -16.09 6.27
CA ARG A 62 17.61 -14.90 5.39
C ARG A 62 18.57 -14.90 4.20
N ARG A 63 19.05 -16.07 3.77
CA ARG A 63 19.84 -16.21 2.54
C ARG A 63 18.90 -16.37 1.35
N LEU A 64 19.12 -15.58 0.31
CA LEU A 64 18.37 -15.64 -0.93
C LEU A 64 18.60 -16.99 -1.63
N LEU A 65 17.51 -17.73 -1.86
CA LEU A 65 17.49 -19.00 -2.57
C LEU A 65 17.01 -18.84 -4.01
N ARG A 66 15.97 -18.02 -4.20
CA ARG A 66 15.35 -17.76 -5.50
C ARG A 66 14.92 -16.31 -5.61
N HIS A 67 15.02 -15.75 -6.80
CA HIS A 67 14.57 -14.42 -7.17
C HIS A 67 14.13 -14.45 -8.64
N HIS A 68 12.87 -14.11 -8.92
CA HIS A 68 12.29 -14.08 -10.26
C HIS A 68 11.24 -12.97 -10.38
N VAL A 69 10.95 -12.53 -11.60
CA VAL A 69 9.80 -11.65 -11.87
C VAL A 69 8.49 -12.40 -11.63
N SER A 70 7.53 -11.77 -10.95
CA SER A 70 6.21 -12.35 -10.64
C SER A 70 5.03 -11.63 -11.30
N LEU A 71 5.19 -10.35 -11.64
CA LEU A 71 4.25 -9.54 -12.41
C LEU A 71 5.04 -8.61 -13.34
N ALA A 72 4.54 -8.33 -14.53
CA ALA A 72 5.22 -7.44 -15.48
C ALA A 72 4.26 -6.60 -16.31
N GLY A 73 4.75 -5.45 -16.78
CA GLY A 73 4.03 -4.59 -17.73
C GLY A 73 2.94 -3.73 -17.09
N THR A 74 3.02 -3.52 -15.78
CA THR A 74 2.17 -2.59 -15.02
C THR A 74 2.90 -1.27 -14.80
N TYR A 75 2.17 -0.23 -14.39
CA TYR A 75 2.63 1.15 -14.34
C TYR A 75 2.76 1.61 -12.88
N ARG A 76 3.96 2.05 -12.47
CA ARG A 76 4.23 2.63 -11.14
C ARG A 76 3.56 1.83 -10.02
N ASN A 77 4.02 0.59 -9.87
CA ASN A 77 3.59 -0.24 -8.76
C ASN A 77 4.17 0.35 -7.47
N CYS A 78 3.40 1.17 -6.77
CA CYS A 78 3.81 1.83 -5.53
C CYS A 78 3.75 0.81 -4.39
N SER A 79 2.67 0.82 -3.61
CA SER A 79 2.49 -0.11 -2.51
C SER A 79 1.48 -1.22 -2.84
N GLY A 80 0.83 -1.75 -1.81
CA GLY A 80 -0.14 -2.81 -1.98
C GLY A 80 -0.60 -3.38 -0.65
N GLY A 81 -0.94 -4.66 -0.67
CA GLY A 81 -1.32 -5.36 0.56
C GLY A 81 -1.33 -6.86 0.42
N ALA A 82 -0.99 -7.54 1.51
CA ALA A 82 -1.12 -8.99 1.60
C ALA A 82 -2.58 -9.38 1.83
N THR A 83 -2.99 -10.47 1.19
CA THR A 83 -4.29 -11.08 1.39
C THR A 83 -4.19 -12.24 2.39
N PRO A 84 -5.31 -12.58 3.07
CA PRO A 84 -5.39 -13.77 3.93
C PRO A 84 -5.24 -15.10 3.20
N TRP A 85 -5.26 -15.12 1.86
CA TRP A 85 -5.13 -16.31 1.01
C TRP A 85 -3.77 -16.36 0.29
N ASP A 86 -2.74 -15.79 0.91
CA ASP A 86 -1.34 -15.87 0.49
C ASP A 86 -1.07 -15.28 -0.90
N SER A 87 -1.69 -14.14 -1.21
CA SER A 87 -1.36 -13.32 -2.38
C SER A 87 -0.99 -11.89 -1.99
N TRP A 88 -0.26 -11.22 -2.88
CA TRP A 88 0.02 -9.79 -2.83
C TRP A 88 -0.86 -9.08 -3.86
N ILE A 89 -1.54 -8.02 -3.45
CA ILE A 89 -2.21 -7.09 -4.35
C ILE A 89 -1.25 -5.95 -4.61
N SER A 90 -0.77 -5.84 -5.84
CA SER A 90 0.09 -4.74 -6.30
C SER A 90 -0.76 -3.61 -6.88
N CYS A 91 -0.49 -2.38 -6.49
CA CYS A 91 -1.28 -1.20 -6.80
C CYS A 91 -0.59 -0.29 -7.82
N GLU A 92 -1.26 0.05 -8.93
CA GLU A 92 -0.76 1.07 -9.87
C GLU A 92 -1.14 2.48 -9.39
N GLU A 93 -0.15 3.35 -9.22
CA GLU A 93 -0.31 4.75 -8.80
C GLU A 93 -0.33 5.71 -10.02
N ASP A 94 -1.06 5.33 -11.07
CA ASP A 94 -1.19 6.14 -12.29
C ASP A 94 -2.45 5.77 -13.08
N THR A 95 -3.22 6.76 -13.55
CA THR A 95 -4.45 6.52 -14.33
C THR A 95 -4.28 6.80 -15.82
N SER A 96 -3.07 6.70 -16.38
CA SER A 96 -2.87 7.02 -17.80
C SER A 96 -3.64 6.09 -18.72
N THR A 97 -3.96 6.60 -19.90
CA THR A 97 -4.67 5.89 -20.96
C THR A 97 -3.93 6.10 -22.28
N PRO A 98 -4.26 5.35 -23.35
CA PRO A 98 -3.69 5.59 -24.68
C PRO A 98 -4.01 7.00 -25.22
N ARG A 99 -5.04 7.66 -24.67
CA ARG A 99 -5.40 9.03 -25.01
C ARG A 99 -4.48 10.05 -24.35
N SER A 100 -4.13 9.85 -23.07
CA SER A 100 -3.25 10.78 -22.32
C SER A 100 -1.77 10.49 -22.57
N ASN A 101 -1.41 9.25 -22.86
CA ASN A 101 -0.05 8.81 -23.14
C ASN A 101 -0.02 7.82 -24.32
N PRO A 102 0.32 8.27 -25.55
CA PRO A 102 0.22 7.46 -26.77
C PRO A 102 1.16 6.25 -26.87
N ILE A 103 2.15 6.10 -25.99
CA ILE A 103 2.99 4.88 -25.95
C ILE A 103 2.24 3.70 -25.32
N LEU A 104 1.18 3.99 -24.56
CA LEU A 104 0.37 2.98 -23.90
C LEU A 104 -0.63 2.38 -24.88
N SER A 105 -0.90 1.10 -24.69
CA SER A 105 -1.93 0.34 -25.40
C SER A 105 -3.17 0.06 -24.54
N ARG A 106 -3.07 0.25 -23.23
CA ARG A 106 -4.14 0.00 -22.25
C ARG A 106 -4.36 1.18 -21.30
N ARG A 107 -5.48 1.16 -20.59
CA ARG A 107 -5.73 2.04 -19.43
C ARG A 107 -5.00 1.47 -18.21
N HIS A 108 -4.57 2.34 -17.31
CA HIS A 108 -3.92 2.03 -16.04
C HIS A 108 -4.68 2.62 -14.86
N GLY A 109 -4.24 2.25 -13.66
CA GLY A 109 -4.79 2.67 -12.37
C GLY A 109 -5.51 1.53 -11.68
N TYR A 110 -5.05 0.29 -11.89
CA TYR A 110 -5.70 -0.91 -11.38
C TYR A 110 -4.81 -1.66 -10.38
N ASN A 111 -5.46 -2.53 -9.62
CA ASN A 111 -4.80 -3.51 -8.78
C ASN A 111 -4.58 -4.83 -9.52
N PHE A 112 -3.51 -5.54 -9.17
CA PHE A 112 -3.13 -6.83 -9.75
C PHE A 112 -2.79 -7.83 -8.65
N GLU A 113 -3.34 -9.03 -8.74
CA GLU A 113 -3.09 -10.09 -7.77
C GLU A 113 -1.92 -10.99 -8.17
N VAL A 114 -1.01 -11.22 -7.22
CA VAL A 114 0.19 -12.04 -7.37
C VAL A 114 0.23 -13.08 -6.25
N PRO A 115 -0.11 -14.36 -6.51
CA PRO A 115 0.02 -15.42 -5.51
C PRO A 115 1.48 -15.60 -5.06
N ALA A 116 1.73 -15.56 -3.76
CA ALA A 116 3.09 -15.47 -3.22
C ALA A 116 3.95 -16.71 -3.55
N LEU A 117 3.34 -17.89 -3.58
CA LEU A 117 4.05 -19.15 -3.81
C LEU A 117 4.19 -19.54 -5.28
N LEU A 118 3.73 -18.69 -6.21
CA LEU A 118 3.87 -18.95 -7.64
C LEU A 118 5.32 -18.77 -8.08
N THR A 119 5.86 -19.76 -8.78
CA THR A 119 7.26 -19.75 -9.22
C THR A 119 7.48 -19.10 -10.58
N GLU A 120 6.40 -18.84 -11.31
CA GLU A 120 6.40 -18.22 -12.63
C GLU A 120 5.63 -16.89 -12.60
N PRO A 121 5.91 -15.94 -13.51
CA PRO A 121 5.11 -14.74 -13.63
C PRO A 121 3.62 -15.04 -13.87
N VAL A 122 2.74 -14.26 -13.24
CA VAL A 122 1.31 -14.31 -13.54
C VAL A 122 1.05 -13.78 -14.96
N ILE A 123 -0.08 -14.20 -15.54
CA ILE A 123 -0.70 -13.42 -16.63
C ILE A 123 -1.39 -12.22 -15.97
N PRO A 124 -0.99 -10.98 -16.29
CA PRO A 124 -1.56 -9.81 -15.63
C PRO A 124 -3.03 -9.62 -15.98
N GLU A 125 -3.89 -9.61 -14.97
CA GLU A 125 -5.32 -9.36 -15.09
C GLU A 125 -5.71 -8.24 -14.11
N PRO A 126 -6.20 -7.08 -14.60
CA PRO A 126 -6.55 -5.97 -13.73
C PRO A 126 -7.83 -6.27 -12.94
N LEU A 127 -7.84 -5.92 -11.66
CA LEU A 127 -9.00 -6.03 -10.77
C LEU A 127 -9.93 -4.80 -10.92
N VAL A 128 -10.56 -4.68 -12.08
CA VAL A 128 -11.31 -3.48 -12.50
C VAL A 128 -12.38 -3.04 -11.51
N ALA A 129 -13.11 -3.98 -10.89
CA ALA A 129 -14.19 -3.66 -9.95
C ALA A 129 -13.70 -2.99 -8.65
N MET A 130 -12.40 -3.07 -8.34
CA MET A 130 -11.80 -2.41 -7.19
C MET A 130 -11.60 -0.91 -7.41
N GLY A 131 -11.83 -0.42 -8.62
CA GLY A 131 -11.74 0.99 -8.97
C GLY A 131 -10.52 1.33 -9.82
N ARG A 132 -10.62 2.44 -10.56
CA ARG A 132 -9.53 3.02 -11.34
C ARG A 132 -9.14 4.40 -10.81
N PHE A 133 -8.06 4.45 -10.03
CA PHE A 133 -7.52 5.67 -9.41
C PHE A 133 -6.03 5.46 -9.06
N TYR A 134 -5.43 6.40 -8.33
CA TYR A 134 -4.04 6.34 -7.87
C TYR A 134 -3.98 5.42 -6.65
N HIS A 135 -4.03 4.11 -6.87
CA HIS A 135 -4.03 3.15 -5.75
C HIS A 135 -2.68 3.18 -5.08
N GLU A 136 -2.69 3.35 -3.75
CA GLU A 136 -1.47 3.17 -2.97
C GLU A 136 -1.41 1.78 -2.34
N ALA A 137 -2.28 1.52 -1.36
CA ALA A 137 -2.20 0.35 -0.51
C ALA A 137 -3.58 -0.27 -0.30
N ILE A 138 -3.58 -1.56 0.05
CA ILE A 138 -4.78 -2.27 0.47
C ILE A 138 -4.58 -2.98 1.81
N ALA A 139 -5.67 -3.15 2.56
CA ALA A 139 -5.69 -4.04 3.70
C ALA A 139 -7.00 -4.84 3.70
N VAL A 140 -6.90 -6.13 3.97
CA VAL A 140 -8.06 -7.04 3.98
C VAL A 140 -8.44 -7.32 5.42
N ASP A 141 -9.72 -7.14 5.74
CA ASP A 141 -10.28 -7.72 6.96
C ASP A 141 -10.51 -9.23 6.72
N PRO A 142 -9.76 -10.12 7.39
CA PRO A 142 -9.85 -11.56 7.16
C PRO A 142 -11.18 -12.16 7.61
N SER A 143 -11.94 -11.47 8.46
CA SER A 143 -13.23 -11.97 8.97
C SER A 143 -14.38 -11.75 7.99
N THR A 144 -14.32 -10.67 7.21
CA THR A 144 -15.37 -10.28 6.26
C THR A 144 -14.96 -10.43 4.80
N GLY A 145 -13.66 -10.42 4.51
CA GLY A 145 -13.11 -10.36 3.15
C GLY A 145 -13.18 -8.97 2.50
N ILE A 146 -13.59 -7.94 3.24
CA ILE A 146 -13.62 -6.56 2.75
C ILE A 146 -12.20 -6.07 2.55
N VAL A 147 -11.95 -5.42 1.41
CA VAL A 147 -10.65 -4.84 1.05
C VAL A 147 -10.72 -3.32 1.16
N TYR A 148 -9.98 -2.75 2.09
CA TYR A 148 -9.84 -1.30 2.24
C TYR A 148 -8.73 -0.80 1.32
N GLN A 149 -8.89 0.38 0.74
CA GLN A 149 -7.97 0.90 -0.28
C GLN A 149 -7.75 2.41 -0.10
N THR A 150 -6.52 2.86 -0.28
CA THR A 150 -6.13 4.26 -0.24
C THR A 150 -5.91 4.82 -1.64
N GLU A 151 -6.02 6.15 -1.76
CA GLU A 151 -5.75 6.88 -3.00
C GLU A 151 -4.75 8.02 -2.75
N ASP A 152 -3.59 7.97 -3.40
CA ASP A 152 -2.57 9.02 -3.29
C ASP A 152 -2.91 10.23 -4.17
N ARG A 153 -3.89 11.00 -3.69
CA ARG A 153 -4.24 12.31 -4.22
C ARG A 153 -4.43 13.29 -3.07
N GLY A 154 -4.13 14.56 -3.31
CA GLY A 154 -4.41 15.62 -2.33
C GLY A 154 -5.90 15.76 -1.97
N ASP A 155 -6.78 15.27 -2.86
CA ASP A 155 -8.23 15.17 -2.71
C ASP A 155 -8.73 13.71 -2.72
N GLY A 156 -7.84 12.75 -2.47
CA GLY A 156 -8.15 11.31 -2.49
C GLY A 156 -9.14 10.89 -1.41
N LEU A 157 -9.78 9.73 -1.59
CA LEU A 157 -10.70 9.17 -0.60
C LEU A 157 -10.12 7.91 0.05
N LEU A 158 -10.77 7.46 1.13
CA LEU A 158 -10.57 6.12 1.68
C LEU A 158 -11.73 5.23 1.22
N TYR A 159 -11.40 4.09 0.59
CA TYR A 159 -12.38 3.20 -0.01
C TYR A 159 -12.48 1.87 0.76
N ARG A 160 -13.61 1.19 0.58
CA ARG A 160 -13.74 -0.25 0.82
C ARG A 160 -14.34 -0.93 -0.40
N PHE A 161 -13.82 -2.08 -0.74
CA PHE A 161 -14.31 -2.97 -1.78
C PHE A 161 -14.88 -4.22 -1.11
N ILE A 162 -16.17 -4.47 -1.37
CA ILE A 162 -16.90 -5.63 -0.85
C ILE A 162 -16.96 -6.66 -2.00
N PRO A 163 -16.13 -7.72 -1.98
CA PRO A 163 -16.13 -8.71 -3.05
C PRO A 163 -17.46 -9.48 -3.06
N HIS A 164 -17.94 -9.86 -4.24
CA HIS A 164 -19.08 -10.77 -4.38
C HIS A 164 -18.77 -12.16 -3.81
N GLU A 165 -17.51 -12.58 -3.91
CA GLU A 165 -16.98 -13.83 -3.38
C GLU A 165 -15.71 -13.50 -2.56
N PRO A 166 -15.78 -13.51 -1.22
CA PRO A 166 -14.59 -13.33 -0.38
C PRO A 166 -13.45 -14.26 -0.79
N GLY A 167 -12.25 -13.70 -0.99
CA GLY A 167 -11.09 -14.44 -1.49
C GLY A 167 -10.99 -14.58 -3.02
N ASN A 168 -11.98 -14.12 -3.78
CA ASN A 168 -11.97 -14.11 -5.24
C ASN A 168 -12.26 -12.70 -5.77
N LEU A 169 -11.26 -11.83 -5.76
CA LEU A 169 -11.41 -10.42 -6.17
C LEU A 169 -11.78 -10.28 -7.65
N LYS A 170 -11.50 -11.29 -8.48
CA LYS A 170 -11.87 -11.35 -9.90
C LYS A 170 -13.36 -11.55 -10.13
N ALA A 171 -14.11 -12.04 -9.13
CA ALA A 171 -15.57 -12.17 -9.21
C ALA A 171 -16.29 -10.81 -9.23
N GLY A 172 -15.56 -9.71 -9.01
CA GLY A 172 -16.13 -8.37 -8.89
C GLY A 172 -16.68 -8.11 -7.49
N GLY A 173 -17.31 -6.96 -7.32
CA GLY A 173 -17.78 -6.50 -6.02
C GLY A 173 -18.35 -5.09 -6.07
N VAL A 174 -18.55 -4.50 -4.90
CA VAL A 174 -19.05 -3.14 -4.73
C VAL A 174 -17.95 -2.27 -4.14
N LEU A 175 -17.64 -1.16 -4.82
CA LEU A 175 -16.74 -0.13 -4.30
C LEU A 175 -17.55 0.93 -3.57
N GLU A 176 -17.10 1.31 -2.37
CA GLU A 176 -17.68 2.36 -1.57
C GLU A 176 -16.59 3.28 -1.00
N ALA A 177 -16.93 4.54 -0.71
CA ALA A 177 -16.04 5.53 -0.12
C ALA A 177 -16.51 5.94 1.29
N LEU A 178 -15.56 6.17 2.18
CA LEU A 178 -15.84 6.51 3.58
C LEU A 178 -16.42 7.91 3.69
N LYS A 179 -17.53 8.04 4.42
CA LYS A 179 -18.18 9.30 4.78
C LYS A 179 -18.24 9.46 6.29
N ILE A 180 -17.82 10.61 6.80
CA ILE A 180 -18.03 10.98 8.21
C ILE A 180 -19.48 11.43 8.37
N LYS A 181 -20.29 10.70 9.18
CA LYS A 181 -21.76 10.88 9.25
C LYS A 181 -22.18 12.34 9.50
N GLU A 182 -21.53 12.98 10.47
CA GLU A 182 -21.85 14.34 10.90
C GLU A 182 -21.14 15.43 10.09
N LYS A 183 -20.25 15.05 9.17
CA LYS A 183 -19.44 15.97 8.34
C LYS A 183 -19.36 15.47 6.90
N PRO A 184 -20.47 15.49 6.14
CA PRO A 184 -20.42 15.13 4.71
C PRO A 184 -19.43 16.04 3.98
N GLN A 185 -18.70 15.48 3.01
CA GLN A 185 -17.69 16.21 2.23
C GLN A 185 -16.58 16.82 3.11
N ALA A 186 -16.27 16.19 4.23
CA ALA A 186 -15.16 16.61 5.09
C ALA A 186 -13.84 16.57 4.32
N ASN A 187 -13.04 17.62 4.43
CA ASN A 187 -11.62 17.58 4.10
C ASN A 187 -10.85 17.35 5.40
N THR A 188 -10.21 16.18 5.54
CA THR A 188 -9.60 15.77 6.82
C THR A 188 -8.21 16.33 7.06
N LYS A 189 -7.66 17.11 6.12
CA LYS A 189 -6.29 17.63 6.18
C LYS A 189 -5.99 18.39 7.47
N VAL A 190 -6.92 19.20 7.97
CA VAL A 190 -6.76 20.00 9.20
C VAL A 190 -8.09 20.10 9.96
N GLY A 191 -8.04 20.47 11.24
CA GLY A 191 -9.24 20.83 12.00
C GLY A 191 -9.96 19.66 12.67
N PHE A 192 -9.25 18.54 12.87
CA PHE A 192 -9.71 17.38 13.62
C PHE A 192 -8.87 17.22 14.88
N ALA A 193 -9.51 16.89 16.00
CA ALA A 193 -8.81 16.69 17.26
C ALA A 193 -8.27 15.27 17.35
N LEU A 194 -7.07 15.12 17.92
CA LEU A 194 -6.50 13.81 18.27
C LEU A 194 -7.45 13.03 19.18
N GLU A 195 -7.53 11.72 18.95
CA GLU A 195 -8.37 10.78 19.71
C GLU A 195 -9.88 11.08 19.70
N GLN A 196 -10.35 12.00 18.86
CA GLN A 196 -11.79 12.23 18.69
C GLN A 196 -12.37 11.16 17.76
N SER A 197 -13.18 10.26 18.34
CA SER A 197 -13.94 9.26 17.59
C SER A 197 -15.10 9.90 16.83
N MET A 198 -15.25 9.52 15.57
CA MET A 198 -16.33 9.96 14.69
C MET A 198 -16.96 8.77 13.99
N ALA A 199 -18.30 8.70 14.02
CA ALA A 199 -19.02 7.65 13.34
C ALA A 199 -18.95 7.83 11.82
N VAL A 200 -18.74 6.72 11.11
CA VAL A 200 -18.67 6.71 9.64
C VAL A 200 -19.81 5.90 9.03
N GLU A 201 -20.13 6.24 7.79
CA GLU A 201 -20.93 5.46 6.87
C GLU A 201 -20.21 5.36 5.53
N TRP A 202 -20.74 4.56 4.62
CA TRP A 202 -20.12 4.30 3.32
C TRP A 202 -21.07 4.71 2.21
N VAL A 203 -20.54 5.37 1.18
CA VAL A 203 -21.29 5.75 -0.01
C VAL A 203 -20.81 4.94 -1.20
N ARG A 204 -21.73 4.29 -1.89
CA ARG A 204 -21.42 3.51 -3.09
C ARG A 204 -20.84 4.38 -4.19
N ILE A 205 -19.86 3.85 -4.92
CA ILE A 205 -19.38 4.36 -6.20
C ILE A 205 -20.13 3.59 -7.30
N GLU A 206 -20.83 4.30 -8.20
CA GLU A 206 -21.57 3.68 -9.30
C GLU A 206 -20.65 3.34 -10.47
N ASP A 207 -19.71 4.22 -10.81
CA ASP A 207 -18.75 4.00 -11.89
C ASP A 207 -17.33 3.86 -11.31
N PRO A 208 -16.91 2.62 -10.98
CA PRO A 208 -15.56 2.39 -10.47
C PRO A 208 -14.48 2.46 -11.56
N ASP A 209 -14.82 2.40 -12.86
CA ASP A 209 -13.86 2.42 -13.97
C ASP A 209 -14.20 3.50 -15.02
N PRO A 210 -14.28 4.77 -14.60
CA PRO A 210 -14.54 5.87 -15.53
C PRO A 210 -13.39 6.01 -16.52
N ALA A 211 -13.67 6.61 -17.68
CA ALA A 211 -12.63 6.87 -18.69
C ALA A 211 -11.58 7.89 -18.19
N GLU A 212 -12.04 8.87 -17.43
CA GLU A 212 -11.22 9.95 -16.85
C GLU A 212 -10.97 9.67 -15.35
N ASP A 213 -10.05 10.40 -14.72
CA ASP A 213 -9.71 10.24 -13.30
C ASP A 213 -10.75 10.92 -12.39
N THR A 214 -11.92 10.29 -12.22
CA THR A 214 -13.10 10.91 -11.57
C THR A 214 -13.75 10.12 -10.44
N VAL A 215 -13.22 8.94 -10.05
CA VAL A 215 -13.80 8.10 -8.98
C VAL A 215 -13.97 8.90 -7.67
N ARG A 216 -12.91 9.60 -7.23
CA ARG A 216 -12.98 10.45 -6.02
C ARG A 216 -13.97 11.59 -6.11
N GLN A 217 -14.18 12.14 -7.30
CA GLN A 217 -15.11 13.25 -7.51
C GLN A 217 -16.56 12.77 -7.30
N GLU A 218 -16.87 11.56 -7.77
CA GLU A 218 -18.17 10.92 -7.51
C GLU A 218 -18.38 10.68 -6.01
N GLY A 219 -17.42 10.01 -5.36
CA GLY A 219 -17.51 9.71 -3.93
C GLY A 219 -17.67 10.98 -3.08
N PHE A 220 -16.85 12.01 -3.37
CA PHE A 220 -16.95 13.30 -2.68
C PHE A 220 -18.29 13.99 -2.94
N ALA A 221 -18.82 13.98 -4.17
CA ALA A 221 -20.14 14.54 -4.46
C ALA A 221 -21.28 13.80 -3.71
N LYS A 222 -21.08 12.51 -3.38
CA LYS A 222 -21.99 11.71 -2.54
C LYS A 222 -21.77 11.90 -1.03
N GLY A 223 -20.79 12.70 -0.63
CA GLY A 223 -20.53 13.07 0.77
C GLY A 223 -19.34 12.39 1.41
N ALA A 224 -18.56 11.58 0.68
CA ALA A 224 -17.33 10.97 1.21
C ALA A 224 -16.34 12.04 1.73
N ALA A 225 -15.48 11.64 2.66
CA ALA A 225 -14.41 12.47 3.19
C ALA A 225 -13.14 12.35 2.34
N GLN A 226 -12.44 13.47 2.17
CA GLN A 226 -11.12 13.52 1.54
C GLN A 226 -10.01 13.34 2.56
N PHE A 227 -9.01 12.56 2.20
CA PHE A 227 -7.78 12.31 2.94
C PHE A 227 -6.60 12.86 2.13
N SER A 228 -5.71 13.61 2.79
CA SER A 228 -4.63 14.33 2.09
C SER A 228 -3.50 13.38 1.75
N ARG A 229 -3.50 12.87 0.50
CA ARG A 229 -2.52 11.89 0.00
C ARG A 229 -2.54 10.62 0.86
N GLY A 230 -3.60 9.82 0.70
CA GLY A 230 -3.74 8.57 1.44
C GLY A 230 -2.76 7.56 0.88
N GLU A 231 -1.76 7.20 1.68
CA GLU A 231 -0.67 6.32 1.25
C GLU A 231 -0.79 4.94 1.94
N GLY A 232 0.20 4.53 2.74
CA GLY A 232 0.22 3.23 3.40
C GLY A 232 -1.03 2.92 4.24
N LEU A 233 -1.40 1.63 4.23
CA LEU A 233 -2.57 1.09 4.93
C LEU A 233 -2.23 -0.26 5.56
N CYS A 234 -2.58 -0.48 6.83
CA CYS A 234 -2.41 -1.81 7.45
C CYS A 234 -3.55 -2.26 8.39
N PHE A 235 -3.76 -3.58 8.37
CA PHE A 235 -4.59 -4.44 9.23
C PHE A 235 -3.95 -4.87 10.56
N ASP A 236 -4.29 -4.38 11.75
CA ASP A 236 -3.71 -4.94 13.00
C ASP A 236 -4.48 -6.15 13.59
N GLY A 237 -5.63 -6.49 13.00
CA GLY A 237 -6.56 -7.50 13.50
C GLY A 237 -7.82 -6.92 14.15
N GLN A 238 -7.81 -5.62 14.46
CA GLN A 238 -8.94 -4.89 15.02
C GLN A 238 -9.16 -3.55 14.31
N ASP A 239 -8.09 -2.81 14.04
CA ASP A 239 -8.11 -1.46 13.48
C ASP A 239 -7.29 -1.37 12.19
N LEU A 240 -7.77 -0.52 11.28
CA LEU A 240 -7.04 -0.06 10.11
C LEU A 240 -6.28 1.21 10.46
N TYR A 241 -5.03 1.29 10.01
CA TYR A 241 -4.21 2.48 10.15
C TYR A 241 -3.83 3.01 8.78
N VAL A 242 -4.11 4.29 8.54
CA VAL A 242 -3.97 4.96 7.24
C VAL A 242 -3.01 6.12 7.37
N CYS A 243 -1.93 6.11 6.60
CA CYS A 243 -1.04 7.26 6.47
C CYS A 243 -1.66 8.30 5.54
N CYS A 244 -1.63 9.57 5.97
CA CYS A 244 -1.99 10.72 5.15
C CYS A 244 -0.79 11.66 5.12
N THR A 245 0.05 11.46 4.12
CA THR A 245 1.45 11.91 4.09
C THR A 245 1.63 13.41 4.26
N SER A 246 0.66 14.19 3.76
CA SER A 246 0.68 15.66 3.75
C SER A 246 -0.41 16.26 4.64
N GLY A 247 -1.03 15.43 5.48
CA GLY A 247 -2.02 15.82 6.46
C GLY A 247 -1.43 16.65 7.60
N GLY A 248 -2.32 17.23 8.40
CA GLY A 248 -2.00 17.96 9.62
C GLY A 248 -1.69 19.43 9.39
N LYS A 249 -1.72 20.21 10.48
CA LYS A 249 -1.49 21.67 10.41
C LYS A 249 -0.10 22.02 9.86
N ALA A 250 0.90 21.18 10.17
CA ALA A 250 2.26 21.35 9.66
C ALA A 250 2.42 20.87 8.20
N GLY A 251 1.46 20.08 7.68
CA GLY A 251 1.55 19.44 6.37
C GLY A 251 2.64 18.38 6.29
N LEU A 252 2.93 17.70 7.41
CA LEU A 252 4.04 16.75 7.56
C LEU A 252 3.56 15.32 7.86
N GLY A 253 2.25 15.08 7.92
CA GLY A 253 1.71 13.75 8.08
C GLY A 253 0.68 13.61 9.18
N GLN A 254 -0.25 12.69 8.93
CA GLN A 254 -1.19 12.15 9.90
C GLN A 254 -1.22 10.63 9.79
N VAL A 255 -1.60 9.96 10.88
CA VAL A 255 -2.05 8.58 10.85
C VAL A 255 -3.48 8.55 11.38
N TRP A 256 -4.41 8.09 10.54
CA TRP A 256 -5.80 7.87 10.90
C TRP A 256 -6.01 6.42 11.33
N ARG A 257 -6.81 6.22 12.37
CA ARG A 257 -7.25 4.89 12.84
C ARG A 257 -8.73 4.72 12.51
N TYR A 258 -9.08 3.64 11.84
CA TYR A 258 -10.46 3.27 11.55
C TYR A 258 -10.78 1.89 12.13
N ARG A 259 -11.78 1.83 13.01
CA ARG A 259 -12.31 0.59 13.58
C ARG A 259 -13.58 0.20 12.83
N PRO A 260 -13.58 -0.88 12.04
CA PRO A 260 -14.78 -1.37 11.38
C PRO A 260 -15.80 -1.93 12.38
N GLU A 261 -17.07 -1.70 12.09
CA GLU A 261 -18.25 -2.26 12.76
C GLU A 261 -19.24 -2.74 11.68
N GLU A 262 -20.30 -3.48 12.05
CA GLU A 262 -21.25 -4.12 11.12
C GLU A 262 -21.75 -3.17 10.01
N ASP A 263 -22.19 -1.96 10.40
CA ASP A 263 -22.71 -0.92 9.48
C ASP A 263 -21.92 0.41 9.62
N GLY A 264 -20.63 0.35 9.34
CA GLY A 264 -19.74 1.51 9.33
C GLY A 264 -18.58 1.34 10.30
N GLY A 265 -18.47 2.22 11.29
CA GLY A 265 -17.42 2.13 12.30
C GLY A 265 -17.01 3.49 12.85
N GLN A 266 -15.81 3.54 13.42
CA GLN A 266 -15.27 4.72 14.09
C GLN A 266 -13.96 5.15 13.44
N LEU A 267 -13.90 6.40 12.98
CA LEU A 267 -12.68 7.05 12.50
C LEU A 267 -12.12 7.97 13.59
N THR A 268 -10.82 7.90 13.81
CA THR A 268 -10.10 8.72 14.80
C THR A 268 -8.78 9.20 14.21
N LEU A 269 -8.43 10.47 14.41
CA LEU A 269 -7.08 10.96 14.13
C LEU A 269 -6.16 10.46 15.25
N PHE A 270 -5.27 9.52 14.94
CA PHE A 270 -4.43 8.82 15.92
C PHE A 270 -3.10 9.54 16.15
N VAL A 271 -2.45 9.97 15.07
CA VAL A 271 -1.21 10.77 15.12
C VAL A 271 -1.33 11.94 14.17
N GLU A 272 -0.86 13.10 14.59
CA GLU A 272 -0.61 14.27 13.72
C GLU A 272 0.80 14.77 13.99
N SER A 273 1.59 14.91 12.92
CA SER A 273 2.96 15.40 13.04
C SER A 273 2.99 16.87 13.44
N SER A 274 3.67 17.16 14.54
CA SER A 274 3.97 18.53 14.99
C SER A 274 5.26 19.09 14.37
N GLY A 275 6.05 18.26 13.68
CA GLY A 275 7.36 18.62 13.12
C GLY A 275 8.10 17.40 12.57
N ARG A 276 9.07 17.65 11.67
CA ARG A 276 9.81 16.61 10.94
C ARG A 276 10.56 15.61 11.82
N SER A 277 10.92 16.00 13.05
CA SER A 277 11.55 15.11 14.01
C SER A 277 10.59 14.09 14.63
N GLN A 278 9.28 14.25 14.44
CA GLN A 278 8.27 13.32 14.91
C GLN A 278 7.85 12.39 13.78
N LEU A 279 7.36 12.96 12.68
CA LEU A 279 7.03 12.28 11.42
C LEU A 279 7.25 13.26 10.28
N ASP A 280 7.84 12.82 9.18
CA ASP A 280 8.01 13.61 7.95
C ASP A 280 7.51 12.78 6.77
N TYR A 281 6.29 13.07 6.29
CA TYR A 281 5.64 12.39 5.17
C TYR A 281 5.57 10.87 5.38
N PRO A 282 4.79 10.42 6.38
CA PRO A 282 4.58 9.01 6.62
C PRO A 282 3.87 8.38 5.42
N ASP A 283 4.44 7.30 4.91
CA ASP A 283 3.95 6.55 3.77
C ASP A 283 3.64 5.12 4.21
N ASN A 284 4.50 4.14 3.88
CA ASN A 284 4.15 2.74 4.04
C ASN A 284 4.08 2.40 5.53
N ILE A 285 3.07 1.62 5.94
CA ILE A 285 2.83 1.27 7.34
C ILE A 285 2.57 -0.21 7.51
N THR A 286 3.05 -0.79 8.60
CA THR A 286 2.77 -2.18 8.97
C THR A 286 2.56 -2.33 10.47
N ALA A 287 1.63 -3.19 10.86
CA ALA A 287 1.42 -3.57 12.25
C ALA A 287 2.35 -4.73 12.63
N SER A 288 2.95 -4.64 13.82
CA SER A 288 3.75 -5.73 14.38
C SER A 288 2.91 -6.66 15.25
N SER A 289 3.36 -7.90 15.39
CA SER A 289 2.73 -8.88 16.31
C SER A 289 2.84 -8.50 17.79
N PHE A 290 3.70 -7.54 18.15
CA PHE A 290 3.87 -7.03 19.50
C PHE A 290 3.13 -5.69 19.75
N GLY A 291 2.44 -5.17 18.73
CA GLY A 291 1.43 -4.12 18.89
C GLY A 291 1.86 -2.70 18.58
N ASP A 292 3.13 -2.47 18.22
CA ASP A 292 3.57 -1.20 17.65
C ASP A 292 3.33 -1.20 16.13
N LEU A 293 3.15 -0.01 15.56
CA LEU A 293 3.16 0.20 14.11
C LEU A 293 4.55 0.64 13.67
N PHE A 294 4.93 0.30 12.46
CA PHE A 294 6.17 0.75 11.83
C PHE A 294 5.84 1.46 10.52
N VAL A 295 6.37 2.66 10.37
CA VAL A 295 6.07 3.57 9.27
C VAL A 295 7.37 3.92 8.55
N SER A 296 7.40 3.77 7.23
CA SER A 296 8.44 4.34 6.39
C SER A 296 8.15 5.82 6.11
N GLU A 297 9.19 6.65 6.11
CA GLU A 297 9.09 8.05 5.68
C GLU A 297 9.54 8.23 4.23
N ASP A 298 8.78 9.04 3.49
CA ASP A 298 9.13 9.65 2.20
C ASP A 298 9.19 11.19 2.35
N GLY A 299 10.01 11.63 3.30
CA GLY A 299 10.15 13.03 3.69
C GLY A 299 11.21 13.80 2.91
N TRP A 300 11.63 14.94 3.47
CA TRP A 300 12.74 15.71 2.93
C TRP A 300 14.00 15.49 3.76
N GLY A 301 15.00 14.84 3.18
CA GLY A 301 16.34 14.73 3.77
C GLY A 301 16.61 13.35 4.37
N GLU A 302 16.86 13.28 5.68
CA GLU A 302 17.10 11.99 6.33
C GLU A 302 15.80 11.20 6.45
N GLN A 303 15.83 9.95 6.00
CA GLN A 303 14.67 9.07 6.01
C GLN A 303 14.76 8.04 7.13
N PHE A 304 13.63 7.76 7.76
CA PHE A 304 13.54 6.85 8.89
C PHE A 304 12.47 5.79 8.68
N VAL A 305 12.67 4.65 9.34
CA VAL A 305 11.54 3.84 9.80
C VAL A 305 11.23 4.33 11.20
N ARG A 306 10.00 4.78 11.40
CA ARG A 306 9.46 5.27 12.68
C ARG A 306 8.63 4.18 13.32
N GLY A 307 8.77 3.99 14.62
CA GLY A 307 7.85 3.19 15.41
C GLY A 307 6.76 4.07 16.02
N ILE A 308 5.52 3.59 16.06
CA ILE A 308 4.40 4.25 16.73
C ILE A 308 3.83 3.29 17.77
N GLN A 309 3.90 3.68 19.03
CA GLN A 309 3.35 2.92 20.15
C GLN A 309 1.82 3.00 20.18
N ARG A 310 1.18 2.11 20.92
CA ARG A 310 -0.29 2.07 21.08
C ARG A 310 -0.92 3.36 21.63
N ASP A 311 -0.14 4.19 22.32
CA ASP A 311 -0.57 5.50 22.82
C ASP A 311 -0.29 6.66 21.85
N GLY A 312 0.15 6.36 20.62
CA GLY A 312 0.45 7.33 19.57
C GLY A 312 1.84 7.96 19.66
N LYS A 313 2.68 7.56 20.64
CA LYS A 313 4.05 8.07 20.76
C LYS A 313 4.92 7.53 19.64
N VAL A 314 5.61 8.44 18.95
CA VAL A 314 6.52 8.11 17.85
C VAL A 314 7.98 8.03 18.35
N TYR A 315 8.74 7.08 17.80
CA TYR A 315 10.17 6.92 18.07
C TYR A 315 10.96 6.50 16.82
N ASP A 316 12.25 6.77 16.82
CA ASP A 316 13.16 6.39 15.73
C ASP A 316 13.51 4.91 15.85
N PHE A 317 13.15 4.10 14.86
CA PHE A 317 13.52 2.70 14.83
C PHE A 317 14.78 2.47 13.98
N ALA A 318 14.80 2.99 12.76
CA ALA A 318 15.96 2.91 11.87
C ALA A 318 16.12 4.22 11.07
N ARG A 319 17.36 4.54 10.70
CA ARG A 319 17.70 5.67 9.82
C ARG A 319 18.39 5.15 8.57
N ASN A 320 18.05 5.67 7.39
CA ASN A 320 18.80 5.41 6.18
C ASN A 320 20.18 6.07 6.29
N ALA A 321 21.20 5.25 6.58
CA ALA A 321 22.57 5.72 6.71
C ALA A 321 23.32 5.77 5.36
N LEU A 322 22.72 5.27 4.28
CA LEU A 322 23.34 5.20 2.96
C LEU A 322 23.14 6.51 2.19
N ASN A 323 21.91 7.02 2.15
CA ASN A 323 21.54 8.21 1.38
C ASN A 323 20.22 8.81 1.91
N THR A 324 19.64 9.74 1.15
CA THR A 324 18.36 10.40 1.44
C THR A 324 17.17 9.81 0.67
N SER A 325 17.36 8.65 0.03
CA SER A 325 16.24 7.95 -0.63
C SER A 325 15.29 7.45 0.45
N GLU A 326 13.99 7.51 0.15
CA GLU A 326 12.93 6.98 1.00
C GLU A 326 13.15 5.52 1.41
N PHE A 327 12.55 5.18 2.55
CA PHE A 327 12.27 3.79 2.86
C PHE A 327 10.92 3.42 2.26
N ALA A 328 10.78 2.18 1.78
CA ALA A 328 9.53 1.65 1.24
C ALA A 328 9.35 0.18 1.64
N GLY A 329 8.12 -0.33 1.52
CA GLY A 329 7.75 -1.72 1.71
C GLY A 329 8.07 -2.32 3.09
N VAL A 330 7.93 -1.57 4.19
CA VAL A 330 8.15 -2.12 5.53
C VAL A 330 7.16 -3.26 5.83
N CYS A 331 7.65 -4.44 6.18
CA CYS A 331 6.82 -5.60 6.54
C CYS A 331 7.55 -6.57 7.48
N PHE A 332 6.81 -7.52 8.07
CA PHE A 332 7.37 -8.55 8.95
C PHE A 332 7.15 -9.96 8.42
N ALA A 333 8.20 -10.78 8.41
CA ALA A 333 8.07 -12.23 8.48
C ALA A 333 7.92 -12.66 9.94
N THR A 334 7.08 -13.65 10.22
CA THR A 334 6.77 -14.09 11.60
C THR A 334 7.58 -15.30 12.06
N ASN A 335 8.17 -16.07 11.14
CA ASN A 335 8.99 -17.24 11.49
C ASN A 335 10.16 -17.47 10.52
N PRO A 336 11.41 -17.12 10.92
CA PRO A 336 11.78 -16.34 12.11
C PRO A 336 11.38 -14.86 12.00
N LEU A 337 11.10 -14.22 13.15
CA LEU A 337 10.75 -12.80 13.22
C LEU A 337 11.85 -11.92 12.58
N THR A 338 11.52 -11.31 11.45
CA THR A 338 12.42 -10.46 10.67
C THR A 338 11.60 -9.33 10.06
N MET A 339 12.03 -8.08 10.25
CA MET A 339 11.50 -6.95 9.49
C MET A 339 12.26 -6.84 8.17
N PHE A 340 11.54 -6.62 7.09
CA PHE A 340 12.11 -6.23 5.82
C PHE A 340 11.71 -4.80 5.49
N VAL A 341 12.61 -4.05 4.87
CA VAL A 341 12.34 -2.70 4.35
C VAL A 341 13.23 -2.44 3.14
N ASN A 342 12.74 -1.70 2.16
CA ASN A 342 13.48 -1.30 0.97
C ASN A 342 14.03 0.11 1.14
N ILE A 343 15.23 0.36 0.60
CA ILE A 343 15.64 1.69 0.16
C ILE A 343 15.30 1.74 -1.34
N GLN A 344 14.37 2.62 -1.73
CA GLN A 344 13.78 2.59 -3.07
C GLN A 344 14.83 2.78 -4.16
N SER A 345 15.69 3.79 -4.00
CA SER A 345 16.83 4.07 -4.87
C SER A 345 18.15 3.99 -4.10
N PRO A 346 19.06 3.05 -4.40
CA PRO A 346 19.24 2.35 -5.69
C PRO A 346 18.60 0.95 -5.77
N GLY A 347 17.58 0.66 -4.97
CA GLY A 347 16.92 -0.65 -4.93
C GLY A 347 17.64 -1.65 -4.03
N ILE A 348 17.49 -1.51 -2.71
CA ILE A 348 18.10 -2.40 -1.71
C ILE A 348 17.05 -2.90 -0.74
N THR A 349 16.85 -4.21 -0.65
CA THR A 349 16.03 -4.83 0.40
C THR A 349 16.89 -5.18 1.61
N LEU A 350 16.59 -4.59 2.75
CA LEU A 350 17.23 -4.84 4.04
C LEU A 350 16.43 -5.88 4.83
N ALA A 351 17.14 -6.76 5.52
CA ALA A 351 16.57 -7.63 6.55
C ALA A 351 17.09 -7.15 7.91
N ILE A 352 16.19 -6.84 8.84
CA ILE A 352 16.48 -6.42 10.21
C ILE A 352 15.92 -7.49 11.13
N TRP A 353 16.73 -8.05 12.01
CA TRP A 353 16.31 -9.10 12.94
C TRP A 353 17.07 -9.00 14.26
N GLY A 354 16.47 -9.55 15.32
CA GLY A 354 16.97 -9.50 16.69
C GLY A 354 15.79 -9.59 17.65
N PRO A 355 15.98 -9.41 18.97
CA PRO A 355 14.85 -9.12 19.83
C PRO A 355 14.34 -7.71 19.48
N PHE A 356 13.15 -7.63 18.86
CA PHE A 356 12.43 -6.36 18.66
C PHE A 356 11.77 -5.87 19.95
N ILE A 357 11.38 -6.83 20.79
CA ILE A 357 10.90 -6.63 22.15
C ILE A 357 12.04 -6.93 23.12
N SER A 358 12.35 -5.98 23.99
CA SER A 358 13.29 -6.16 25.10
C SER A 358 12.63 -6.80 26.31
#